data_AF-A0A4R4Q2C6-F1
#
_entry.id   AF-A0A4R4Q2C6-F1
#
_cell.length_a   1.000
_cell.length_b   1.000
_cell.length_c   1.000
_cell.angle_alpha   90.00
_cell.angle_beta   90.00
_cell.angle_gamma   90.00
#
_symmetry.space_group_name_H-M   'P 1'
#
loop_
_entity.id
_entity.type
_entity.pdbx_description
1 polymer ?
#
loop_
_entity_poly.entity_id
_entity_poly.type
_entity_poly.pdbx_seq_one_letter_code
_entity_poly.pdbx_strand_id
1 'polypeptide(L)'
;MRIRPVGRHALLLDCADPAQVEAWRAELWHRRDAGELHAVEIVPAAATVLLDGVPDPVATAAQIVGWTPRPAPATAADRTVEVPVVYDGEDLPRVAAHWAVEVPQVVARLADIDFRVAFCGFAPGFAYLTGLPPGWAVPRLPTP
;
A
#
# COMPACT_ATOMS: atom_id res chain seq x y z
N MET A 1 13.90 1.15 9.70
CA MET A 1 13.10 2.26 9.12
C MET A 1 14.00 3.48 8.98
N ARG A 2 13.88 4.23 7.89
CA ARG A 2 14.57 5.51 7.68
C ARG A 2 13.53 6.62 7.50
N ILE A 3 13.74 7.78 8.09
CA ILE A 3 12.86 8.95 7.94
C ILE A 3 13.59 10.00 7.13
N ARG A 4 12.92 10.58 6.12
CA ARG A 4 13.50 11.60 5.24
C ARG A 4 12.58 12.81 5.13
N PRO A 5 13.12 14.04 5.12
CA PRO A 5 12.32 15.20 4.75
C PRO A 5 11.95 15.15 3.26
N VAL A 6 10.72 15.58 2.95
CA VAL A 6 10.23 15.78 1.58
C VAL A 6 9.63 17.18 1.51
N GLY A 7 10.34 18.10 0.85
CA GLY A 7 9.95 19.51 0.87
C GLY A 7 10.02 20.13 2.26
N ARG A 8 9.23 21.18 2.50
CA ARG A 8 9.30 22.00 3.73
C ARG A 8 8.48 21.46 4.89
N HIS A 9 7.38 20.75 4.59
CA HIS A 9 6.35 20.39 5.58
C HIS A 9 5.99 18.90 5.52
N ALA A 10 6.86 18.04 4.99
CA ALA A 10 6.55 16.62 4.90
C ALA A 10 7.74 15.71 5.30
N LEU A 11 7.39 14.52 5.77
CA LEU A 11 8.30 13.44 6.12
C LEU A 11 7.89 12.16 5.40
N LEU A 12 8.87 11.40 4.94
CA LEU A 12 8.68 10.10 4.33
C LEU A 12 9.38 9.02 5.15
N LEU A 13 8.60 8.05 5.62
CA LEU A 13 9.07 6.90 6.37
C LEU A 13 9.30 5.74 5.38
N ASP A 14 10.55 5.33 5.19
CA ASP A 14 10.92 4.17 4.40
C ASP A 14 10.75 2.89 5.23
N CYS A 15 9.86 2.01 4.77
CA CYS A 15 9.52 0.73 5.37
C CYS A 15 10.15 -0.43 4.58
N ALA A 16 10.47 -1.53 5.26
CA ALA A 16 11.07 -2.71 4.65
C ALA A 16 10.04 -3.56 3.88
N ASP A 17 8.79 -3.57 4.34
CA ASP A 17 7.72 -4.40 3.80
C ASP A 17 6.33 -3.79 4.05
N PRO A 18 5.27 -4.30 3.40
CA PRO A 18 3.90 -3.80 3.59
C PRO A 18 3.36 -3.94 5.02
N ALA A 19 3.80 -4.94 5.79
CA ALA A 19 3.34 -5.11 7.17
C ALA A 19 3.89 -3.98 8.07
N GLN A 20 5.13 -3.55 7.83
CA GLN A 20 5.72 -2.40 8.48
C GLN A 20 5.04 -1.09 8.08
N VAL A 21 4.64 -0.93 6.80
CA VAL A 21 3.82 0.23 6.37
C VAL A 21 2.53 0.30 7.19
N GLU A 22 1.82 -0.83 7.29
CA GLU A 22 0.54 -0.90 7.99
C GLU A 22 0.68 -0.63 9.50
N ALA A 23 1.73 -1.18 10.14
CA ALA A 23 2.03 -0.91 11.54
C ALA A 23 2.31 0.57 11.80
N TRP A 24 3.10 1.22 10.94
CA TRP A 24 3.36 2.66 11.06
C TRP A 24 2.12 3.50 10.75
N ARG A 25 1.35 3.17 9.70
CA ARG A 25 0.09 3.85 9.39
C ARG A 25 -0.85 3.85 10.60
N ALA A 26 -1.03 2.68 11.24
CA ALA A 26 -1.88 2.54 12.41
C ALA A 26 -1.37 3.35 13.62
N GLU A 27 -0.07 3.28 13.91
CA GLU A 27 0.53 4.05 15.01
C GLU A 27 0.42 5.55 14.77
N LEU A 28 0.71 6.04 13.56
CA LEU A 28 0.64 7.45 13.21
C LEU A 28 -0.79 8.00 13.30
N TRP A 29 -1.79 7.25 12.84
CA TRP A 29 -3.20 7.63 13.05
C TRP A 29 -3.56 7.69 14.52
N HIS A 30 -3.20 6.66 15.30
CA HIS A 30 -3.48 6.63 16.73
C HIS A 30 -2.88 7.84 17.47
N ARG A 31 -1.62 8.17 17.17
CA ARG A 31 -0.92 9.33 17.75
C ARG A 31 -1.55 10.65 17.33
N ARG A 32 -1.98 10.78 16.07
CA ARG A 32 -2.67 11.98 15.58
C ARG A 32 -4.00 12.16 16.29
N ASP A 33 -4.78 11.10 16.44
CA ASP A 33 -6.08 11.12 17.13
C ASP A 33 -5.94 11.42 18.62
N ALA A 34 -4.83 11.00 19.24
CA ALA A 34 -4.45 11.34 20.62
C ALA A 34 -3.89 12.77 20.78
N GLY A 35 -3.65 13.50 19.69
CA GLY A 35 -3.04 14.85 19.71
C GLY A 35 -1.52 14.87 19.92
N GLU A 36 -0.86 13.71 19.84
CA GLU A 36 0.59 13.55 20.03
C GLU A 36 1.39 13.75 18.74
N LEU A 37 0.71 13.76 17.58
CA LEU A 37 1.28 14.00 16.26
C LEU A 37 0.45 15.05 15.52
N HIS A 38 1.10 16.06 14.93
CA HIS A 38 0.47 16.97 13.98
C HIS A 38 0.94 16.69 12.55
N ALA A 39 0.03 16.19 11.73
CA ALA A 39 0.16 16.05 10.28
C ALA A 39 -1.22 16.24 9.66
N VAL A 40 -1.30 17.02 8.58
CA VAL A 40 -2.54 17.24 7.83
C VAL A 40 -2.98 15.93 7.18
N GLU A 41 -2.05 15.27 6.47
CA GLU A 41 -2.31 14.01 5.78
C GLU A 41 -1.31 12.92 6.20
N ILE A 42 -1.80 11.68 6.19
CA ILE A 42 -1.02 10.47 6.47
C ILE A 42 -1.31 9.47 5.34
N VAL A 43 -0.37 9.32 4.42
CA VAL A 43 -0.58 8.64 3.14
C VAL A 43 0.31 7.39 3.06
N PRO A 44 -0.24 6.18 3.27
CA PRO A 44 0.47 4.94 3.05
C PRO A 44 0.64 4.64 1.55
N ALA A 45 1.74 4.00 1.20
CA ALA A 45 2.04 3.49 -0.14
C ALA A 45 2.72 2.12 -0.04
N ALA A 46 3.27 1.60 -1.15
CA ALA A 46 3.78 0.22 -1.21
C ALA A 46 4.86 -0.12 -0.17
N ALA A 47 5.78 0.81 0.11
CA ALA A 47 6.88 0.61 1.05
C ALA A 47 7.19 1.90 1.85
N THR A 48 6.26 2.85 1.87
CA THR A 48 6.48 4.15 2.52
C THR A 48 5.20 4.67 3.17
N VAL A 49 5.35 5.53 4.18
CA VAL A 49 4.27 6.38 4.69
C VAL A 49 4.71 7.83 4.59
N LEU A 50 3.94 8.66 3.89
CA LEU A 50 4.13 10.11 3.83
C LEU A 50 3.30 10.79 4.91
N LEU A 51 3.94 11.66 5.69
CA LEU A 51 3.28 12.64 6.55
C LEU A 51 3.38 13.99 5.86
N ASP A 52 2.27 14.61 5.52
CA ASP A 52 2.24 15.95 4.91
C ASP A 52 1.59 16.98 5.83
N GLY A 53 1.97 18.24 5.69
CA GLY A 53 1.55 19.34 6.56
C GLY A 53 2.09 19.24 8.00
N VAL A 54 3.29 18.68 8.16
CA VAL A 54 4.03 18.64 9.42
C VAL A 54 4.63 20.03 9.71
N PRO A 55 4.36 20.68 10.86
CA PRO A 55 4.80 22.06 11.12
C PRO A 55 6.32 22.15 11.31
N ASP A 56 6.89 21.18 12.02
CA ASP A 56 8.33 21.03 12.25
C ASP A 56 8.78 19.59 11.92
N PRO A 57 9.17 19.31 10.66
CA PRO A 57 9.61 17.98 10.26
C PRO A 57 10.81 17.47 11.06
N VAL A 58 11.70 18.34 11.54
CA VAL A 58 12.90 17.90 12.28
C VAL A 58 12.51 17.39 13.66
N ALA A 59 11.73 18.18 14.40
CA ALA A 59 11.25 17.79 15.71
C ALA A 59 10.35 16.54 15.62
N THR A 60 9.43 16.49 14.66
CA THR A 60 8.54 15.34 14.47
C THR A 60 9.31 14.07 14.08
N ALA A 61 10.33 14.16 13.21
CA ALA A 61 11.17 13.00 12.90
C ALA A 61 11.89 12.47 14.15
N ALA A 62 12.43 13.37 15.00
CA ALA A 62 13.10 12.99 16.24
C ALA A 62 12.14 12.30 17.23
N GLN A 63 10.88 12.73 17.29
CA GLN A 63 9.84 12.08 18.09
C GLN A 63 9.52 10.67 17.59
N ILE A 64 9.29 10.53 16.27
CA ILE A 64 8.92 9.25 15.65
C ILE A 64 10.01 8.18 15.84
N VAL A 65 11.29 8.55 15.84
CA VAL A 65 12.40 7.61 16.09
C VAL A 65 12.29 6.90 17.44
N GLY A 66 11.68 7.55 18.44
CA GLY A 66 11.45 6.95 19.76
C GLY A 66 10.22 6.05 19.83
N TRP A 67 9.40 5.98 18.77
CA TRP A 67 8.17 5.20 18.77
C TRP A 67 8.40 3.78 18.29
N THR A 68 7.66 2.84 18.88
CA THR A 68 7.64 1.44 18.45
C THR A 68 6.21 1.10 18.04
N PRO A 69 5.91 1.05 16.74
CA PRO A 69 4.58 0.69 16.28
C PRO A 69 4.28 -0.74 16.69
N ARG A 70 3.10 -0.97 17.26
CA ARG A 70 2.63 -2.33 17.49
C ARG A 70 2.22 -2.95 16.15
N PRO A 71 2.37 -4.27 15.98
CA PRO A 71 1.74 -4.95 14.86
C PRO A 71 0.27 -4.59 14.84
N ALA A 72 -0.20 -4.03 13.72
CA ALA A 72 -1.62 -3.79 13.56
C ALA A 72 -2.34 -5.14 13.70
N PRO A 73 -3.41 -5.23 14.51
CA PRO A 73 -4.21 -6.45 14.52
C PRO A 73 -4.64 -6.73 13.08
N ALA A 74 -4.61 -8.00 12.67
CA ALA A 74 -5.21 -8.40 11.42
C ALA A 74 -6.69 -8.02 11.52
N THR A 75 -7.06 -6.88 10.93
CA THR A 75 -8.47 -6.53 10.83
C THR A 75 -9.07 -7.64 9.99
N ALA A 76 -9.99 -8.39 10.62
CA ALA A 76 -10.84 -9.31 9.91
C ALA A 76 -11.40 -8.57 8.69
N ALA A 77 -11.51 -9.27 7.57
CA ALA A 77 -12.09 -8.68 6.37
C ALA A 77 -13.57 -8.41 6.67
N ASP A 78 -13.87 -7.28 7.31
CA ASP A 78 -15.23 -6.95 7.77
C ASP A 78 -16.15 -6.66 6.57
N ARG A 79 -15.58 -6.59 5.36
CA ARG A 79 -16.32 -6.40 4.12
C ARG A 79 -15.56 -6.97 2.90
N THR A 80 -16.10 -8.04 2.33
CA THR A 80 -15.75 -8.50 0.98
C THR A 80 -16.62 -7.75 -0.04
N VAL A 81 -16.01 -7.36 -1.16
CA VAL A 81 -16.72 -6.74 -2.28
C VAL A 81 -16.43 -7.57 -3.53
N GLU A 82 -17.47 -8.11 -4.15
CA GLU A 82 -17.37 -8.78 -5.43
C GLU A 82 -17.32 -7.73 -6.55
N VAL A 83 -16.28 -7.82 -7.39
CA VAL A 83 -16.11 -6.93 -8.54
C VAL A 83 -16.34 -7.76 -9.80
N PRO A 84 -17.43 -7.54 -10.55
CA PRO A 84 -17.64 -8.24 -11.82
C PRO A 84 -16.61 -7.76 -12.85
N VAL A 85 -15.89 -8.69 -13.46
CA VAL A 85 -14.82 -8.39 -14.44
C VAL A 85 -15.07 -9.16 -15.72
N VAL A 86 -15.07 -8.45 -16.84
CA VAL A 86 -14.92 -9.05 -18.16
C VAL A 86 -13.42 -9.13 -18.44
N TYR A 87 -12.90 -10.34 -18.66
CA TYR A 87 -11.47 -10.57 -18.91
C TYR A 87 -11.14 -10.45 -20.40
N ASP A 88 -11.18 -9.23 -20.92
CA ASP A 88 -10.93 -8.90 -22.33
C ASP A 88 -9.72 -7.94 -22.54
N GLY A 89 -8.91 -7.73 -21.50
CA GLY A 89 -7.74 -6.86 -21.55
C GLY A 89 -6.70 -7.28 -22.59
N GLU A 90 -6.13 -6.30 -23.31
CA GLU A 90 -5.16 -6.53 -24.40
C GLU A 90 -3.88 -7.27 -23.96
N ASP A 91 -3.51 -7.11 -22.69
CA ASP A 91 -2.32 -7.73 -22.09
C ASP A 91 -2.56 -9.16 -21.59
N LEU A 92 -3.78 -9.69 -21.65
CA LEU A 92 -4.10 -11.02 -21.11
C LEU A 92 -3.26 -12.15 -21.76
N PRO A 93 -3.00 -12.16 -23.08
CA PRO A 93 -2.07 -13.10 -23.70
C PRO A 93 -0.62 -12.95 -23.21
N ARG A 94 -0.18 -11.72 -22.91
CA ARG A 94 1.17 -11.44 -22.38
C ARG A 94 1.31 -11.99 -20.96
N VAL A 95 0.29 -11.85 -20.12
CA VAL A 95 0.26 -12.44 -18.77
C VAL A 95 0.30 -13.96 -18.85
N ALA A 96 -0.50 -14.55 -19.75
CA ALA A 96 -0.52 -16.00 -19.99
C ALA A 96 0.86 -16.54 -20.38
N ALA A 97 1.54 -15.88 -21.32
CA ALA A 97 2.91 -16.20 -21.71
C ALA A 97 3.90 -16.06 -20.54
N HIS A 98 3.78 -15.00 -19.73
CA HIS A 98 4.64 -14.80 -18.55
C HIS A 98 4.45 -15.89 -17.49
N TRP A 99 3.21 -16.37 -17.32
CA TRP A 99 2.86 -17.41 -16.36
C TRP A 99 2.99 -18.84 -16.91
N ALA A 100 3.41 -18.99 -18.17
CA ALA A 100 3.50 -20.26 -18.90
C ALA A 100 2.20 -21.09 -18.85
N VAL A 101 1.06 -20.42 -19.08
CA VAL A 101 -0.27 -21.04 -19.14
C VAL A 101 -1.09 -20.43 -20.27
N GLU A 102 -2.26 -21.02 -20.56
CA GLU A 102 -3.24 -20.45 -21.46
C GLU A 102 -4.10 -19.37 -20.76
N VAL A 103 -4.66 -18.46 -21.56
CA VAL A 103 -5.53 -17.37 -21.08
C VAL A 103 -6.66 -17.84 -20.14
N PRO A 104 -7.40 -18.93 -20.42
CA PRO A 104 -8.44 -19.40 -19.50
C PRO A 104 -7.91 -19.75 -18.10
N GLN A 105 -6.67 -20.22 -18.00
CA GLN A 105 -6.04 -20.55 -16.71
C GLN A 105 -5.62 -19.28 -15.96
N VAL A 106 -5.23 -18.20 -16.66
CA VAL A 106 -5.01 -16.89 -16.03
C VAL A 106 -6.30 -16.39 -15.40
N VAL A 107 -7.41 -16.44 -16.14
CA VAL A 107 -8.73 -16.00 -15.65
C VAL A 107 -9.18 -16.82 -14.44
N ALA A 108 -9.10 -18.15 -14.52
CA ALA A 108 -9.46 -19.04 -13.41
C ALA A 108 -8.62 -18.75 -12.15
N ARG A 109 -7.32 -18.51 -12.31
CA ARG A 109 -6.43 -18.14 -11.21
C ARG A 109 -6.78 -16.79 -10.60
N LEU A 110 -7.02 -15.76 -11.42
CA LEU A 110 -7.36 -14.42 -10.92
C LEU A 110 -8.71 -14.40 -10.21
N ALA A 111 -9.68 -15.16 -10.68
CA ALA A 111 -11.01 -15.26 -10.08
C ALA A 111 -11.03 -15.99 -8.72
N ASP A 112 -10.01 -16.78 -8.41
CA ASP A 112 -9.89 -17.55 -7.16
C ASP A 112 -9.06 -16.81 -6.08
N ILE A 113 -8.45 -15.66 -6.41
CA ILE A 113 -7.67 -14.87 -5.46
C ILE A 113 -8.57 -13.90 -4.69
N ASP A 114 -8.55 -14.02 -3.37
CA ASP A 114 -9.02 -12.97 -2.48
C ASP A 114 -8.01 -11.82 -2.44
N PHE A 115 -8.38 -10.70 -3.05
CA PHE A 115 -7.58 -9.49 -3.01
C PHE A 115 -7.92 -8.62 -1.80
N ARG A 116 -6.89 -8.01 -1.21
CA ARG A 116 -7.03 -7.03 -0.13
C ARG A 116 -6.57 -5.66 -0.59
N VAL A 117 -7.38 -4.64 -0.34
CA VAL A 117 -6.95 -3.25 -0.54
C VAL A 117 -5.87 -2.92 0.49
N ALA A 118 -4.66 -2.63 0.03
CA ALA A 118 -3.55 -2.21 0.87
C ALA A 118 -3.56 -0.69 1.09
N PHE A 119 -3.78 0.08 0.03
CA PHE A 119 -3.92 1.54 0.07
C PHE A 119 -4.58 2.05 -1.22
N CYS A 120 -5.03 3.30 -1.22
CA CYS A 120 -5.54 3.99 -2.41
C CYS A 120 -4.59 5.11 -2.81
N GLY A 121 -4.45 5.39 -4.11
CA GLY A 121 -3.55 6.42 -4.64
C GLY A 121 -3.59 6.49 -6.17
N PHE A 122 -2.68 7.22 -6.81
CA PHE A 122 -2.65 7.48 -8.28
C PHE A 122 -3.82 8.32 -8.80
N ALA A 123 -5.07 7.87 -8.60
CA ALA A 123 -6.28 8.60 -8.96
C ALA A 123 -7.37 8.37 -7.89
N PRO A 124 -8.38 9.25 -7.79
CA PRO A 124 -9.52 9.02 -6.90
C PRO A 124 -10.14 7.64 -7.14
N GLY A 125 -10.23 6.82 -6.08
CA GLY A 125 -10.81 5.48 -6.15
C GLY A 125 -9.89 4.37 -6.68
N PHE A 126 -8.65 4.68 -7.08
CA PHE A 126 -7.72 3.64 -7.53
C PHE A 126 -7.09 2.93 -6.33
N ALA A 127 -7.41 1.65 -6.18
CA ALA A 127 -6.98 0.79 -5.09
C ALA A 127 -5.79 -0.09 -5.48
N TYR A 128 -4.76 -0.12 -4.63
CA TYR A 128 -3.65 -1.06 -4.74
C TYR A 128 -3.98 -2.33 -3.96
N LEU A 129 -4.03 -3.45 -4.68
CA LEU A 129 -4.42 -4.74 -4.14
C LEU A 129 -3.20 -5.60 -3.79
N THR A 130 -3.27 -6.30 -2.68
CA THR A 130 -2.38 -7.42 -2.30
C THR A 130 -3.17 -8.73 -2.35
N GLY A 131 -2.47 -9.87 -2.31
CA GLY A 131 -3.08 -11.22 -2.39
C GLY A 131 -2.54 -12.06 -3.53
N LEU A 132 -2.00 -11.42 -4.58
CA LEU A 132 -1.34 -12.13 -5.68
C LEU A 132 -0.11 -12.90 -5.16
N PRO A 133 0.01 -14.22 -5.42
CA PRO A 133 1.20 -14.99 -5.04
C PRO A 133 2.48 -14.39 -5.64
N PRO A 134 3.60 -14.32 -4.89
CA PRO A 134 4.84 -13.69 -5.37
C PRO A 134 5.37 -14.26 -6.69
N GLY A 135 5.18 -15.55 -6.94
CA GLY A 135 5.60 -16.22 -8.18
C GLY A 135 4.79 -15.83 -9.42
N TRP A 136 3.70 -15.08 -9.25
CA TRP A 136 2.82 -14.63 -10.35
C TRP A 136 2.97 -13.13 -10.65
N ALA A 137 3.92 -12.44 -9.99
CA ALA A 137 4.18 -11.03 -10.26
C ALA A 137 4.59 -10.81 -11.72
N VAL A 138 3.94 -9.87 -12.40
CA VAL A 138 4.23 -9.49 -13.79
C VAL A 138 4.89 -8.11 -13.81
N PRO A 139 5.97 -7.89 -14.57
CA PRO A 139 6.58 -6.56 -14.68
C PRO A 139 5.65 -5.59 -15.43
N ARG A 140 5.71 -4.31 -15.05
CA ARG A 140 5.02 -3.23 -15.77
C ARG A 140 5.47 -3.15 -17.23
N LEU A 141 4.63 -2.58 -18.08
CA LEU A 141 5.01 -2.21 -19.43
C LEU A 141 6.21 -1.23 -19.39
N PRO A 142 7.11 -1.30 -20.40
CA PRO A 142 8.30 -0.45 -20.44
C PRO A 142 7.95 1.04 -20.61
N THR A 143 6.80 1.33 -21.21
CA THR A 143 6.24 2.66 -21.39
C THR A 143 4.76 2.63 -21.01
N PRO A 144 4.26 3.59 -20.22
CA PRO A 144 2.83 3.77 -19.96
C PRO A 144 2.03 4.08 -21.23
#